data_AF-A0A1Y4M2W7-F1
#
_entry.id   AF-A0A1Y4M2W7-F1
#
_cell.length_a   1.000
_cell.length_b   1.000
_cell.length_c   1.000
_cell.angle_alpha   90.00
_cell.angle_beta   90.00
_cell.angle_gamma   90.00
#
_symmetry.space_group_name_H-M   'P 1'
#
loop_
_entity.id
_entity.type
_entity.pdbx_description
1 polymer ?
#
loop_
_entity_poly.entity_id
_entity_poly.type
_entity_poly.pdbx_seq_one_letter_code
_entity_poly.pdbx_strand_id
1 'polypeptide(L)'
;MGYPEDGVVQTWLDALQGLNVRVKKMFGCYCLYCDNQPVGWLHEGVLSLREVGLTYLPDHLKRPSPGDSIQEIPIPLDDCHCLWLPQAVQDTADRRKEQGKGPHERKSRG
;
A
#
# COMPACT_ATOMS: atom_id res chain seq x y z
N MET A 1 -18.51 -0.82 -0.85
CA MET A 1 -17.38 0.05 -1.21
C MET A 1 -17.86 1.47 -1.44
N GLY A 2 -18.10 2.16 -0.33
CA GLY A 2 -18.22 3.61 -0.28
C GLY A 2 -16.85 4.26 -0.06
N TYR A 3 -16.76 5.55 -0.36
CA TYR A 3 -15.59 6.33 0.04
C TYR A 3 -15.45 6.30 1.56
N PRO A 4 -14.24 6.10 2.10
CA PRO A 4 -14.00 6.33 3.52
C PRO A 4 -14.35 7.78 3.87
N GLU A 5 -14.83 8.01 5.08
CA GLU A 5 -15.07 9.35 5.61
C GLU A 5 -13.77 10.16 5.55
N ASP A 6 -13.86 11.46 5.28
CA ASP A 6 -12.67 12.31 5.09
C ASP A 6 -11.74 12.27 6.31
N GLY A 7 -12.30 12.15 7.52
CA GLY A 7 -11.54 11.98 8.76
C GLY A 7 -10.71 10.69 8.80
N VAL A 8 -11.21 9.60 8.22
CA VAL A 8 -10.49 8.31 8.16
C VAL A 8 -9.32 8.40 7.19
N VAL A 9 -9.51 9.05 6.03
CA VAL A 9 -8.41 9.26 5.07
C VAL A 9 -7.30 10.10 5.71
N GLN A 10 -7.68 11.16 6.42
CA GLN A 10 -6.73 12.01 7.11
C GLN A 10 -5.93 11.25 8.18
N THR A 11 -6.58 10.42 9.00
CA THR A 11 -5.90 9.55 9.97
C THR A 11 -4.84 8.66 9.33
N TRP A 12 -5.12 8.05 8.18
CA TRP A 12 -4.13 7.27 7.43
C TRP A 12 -2.97 8.12 6.91
N LEU A 13 -3.22 9.34 6.45
CA LEU A 13 -2.17 10.23 5.97
C LEU A 13 -1.28 10.73 7.12
N ASP A 14 -1.86 11.03 8.28
CA ASP A 14 -1.11 11.43 9.48
C ASP A 14 -0.25 10.28 10.01
N ALA A 15 -0.77 9.05 10.01
CA ALA A 15 -0.01 7.84 10.35
C ALA A 15 1.21 7.61 9.45
N LEU A 16 1.15 8.05 8.19
CA LEU A 16 2.21 7.92 7.20
C LEU A 16 3.04 9.20 7.04
N GLN A 17 2.91 10.14 7.98
CA GLN A 17 3.67 11.38 7.98
C GLN A 17 5.18 11.08 7.97
N GLY A 18 5.90 11.74 7.07
CA GLY A 18 7.34 11.51 6.83
C GLY A 18 7.63 10.66 5.60
N LEU A 19 6.64 9.98 5.04
CA LEU A 19 6.74 9.34 3.73
C LEU A 19 6.25 10.27 2.62
N ASN A 20 6.72 10.03 1.39
CA ASN A 20 6.24 10.72 0.19
C ASN A 20 4.95 10.05 -0.33
N VAL A 21 3.87 10.19 0.43
CA VAL A 21 2.58 9.58 0.12
C VAL A 21 1.64 10.52 -0.63
N ARG A 22 0.85 9.95 -1.55
CA ARG A 22 -0.21 10.64 -2.28
C ARG A 22 -1.41 9.75 -2.42
N VAL A 23 -2.61 10.31 -2.28
CA VAL A 23 -3.87 9.60 -2.55
C VAL A 23 -4.52 10.11 -3.82
N LYS A 24 -5.09 9.20 -4.61
CA LYS A 24 -5.89 9.53 -5.79
C LYS A 24 -7.25 8.86 -5.69
N LYS A 25 -8.31 9.67 -5.77
CA LYS A 25 -9.70 9.19 -5.79
C LYS A 25 -9.95 8.35 -7.05
N MET A 26 -10.40 7.10 -6.88
CA MET A 26 -10.72 6.19 -7.99
C MET A 26 -11.87 5.27 -7.57
N PHE A 27 -12.97 5.26 -8.33
CA PHE A 27 -14.05 4.25 -8.24
C PHE A 27 -14.48 3.83 -6.82
N GLY A 28 -14.83 4.78 -5.95
CA GLY A 28 -15.28 4.47 -4.58
C GLY A 28 -14.17 4.22 -3.55
N CYS A 29 -12.89 4.30 -3.91
CA CYS A 29 -11.75 4.21 -3.00
C CYS A 29 -10.70 5.30 -3.27
N TYR A 30 -9.68 5.35 -2.42
CA TYR A 30 -8.49 6.18 -2.64
C TYR A 30 -7.29 5.29 -2.88
N CYS A 31 -6.72 5.30 -4.08
CA CYS A 31 -5.47 4.61 -4.31
C CYS A 31 -4.33 5.37 -3.62
N LEU A 32 -3.58 4.65 -2.81
CA LEU A 32 -2.42 5.13 -2.08
C LEU A 32 -1.16 4.88 -2.90
N TYR A 33 -0.38 5.94 -3.07
CA TYR A 33 0.92 5.92 -3.69
C TYR A 33 1.97 6.30 -2.65
N CYS A 34 3.14 5.67 -2.73
CA CYS A 34 4.36 6.09 -2.04
C CYS A 34 5.51 6.11 -3.06
N ASP A 35 6.26 7.21 -3.15
CA ASP A 35 7.30 7.42 -4.18
C ASP A 35 6.86 7.15 -5.62
N ASN A 36 5.62 7.58 -5.93
CA ASN A 36 4.94 7.36 -7.21
C ASN A 36 4.65 5.88 -7.54
N GLN A 37 4.87 4.96 -6.61
CA GLN A 37 4.48 3.56 -6.74
C GLN A 37 3.12 3.33 -6.12
N PRO A 38 2.19 2.62 -6.80
CA PRO A 38 0.93 2.23 -6.20
C PRO A 38 1.20 1.13 -5.17
N VAL A 39 0.98 1.46 -3.89
CA VAL A 39 1.25 0.59 -2.74
C VAL A 39 -0.02 -0.03 -2.17
N GLY A 40 -1.18 0.56 -2.43
CA GLY A 40 -2.46 0.04 -1.92
C GLY A 40 -3.63 0.95 -2.22
N TRP A 41 -4.72 0.75 -1.49
CA TRP A 41 -5.88 1.66 -1.50
C TRP A 41 -6.61 1.69 -0.16
N LEU A 42 -7.25 2.82 0.11
CA LEU A 42 -8.08 3.08 1.28
C LEU A 42 -9.56 2.95 0.91
N HIS A 43 -10.30 2.17 1.69
CA HIS A 43 -11.76 2.00 1.55
C HIS A 43 -12.39 1.68 2.91
N GLU A 44 -13.52 2.31 3.24
CA GLU A 44 -14.36 2.01 4.42
C GLU A 44 -13.65 1.93 5.80
N GLY A 45 -12.39 2.35 5.94
CA GLY A 45 -11.58 2.19 7.16
C GLY A 45 -10.35 1.30 7.02
N VAL A 46 -10.19 0.58 5.91
CA VAL A 46 -9.13 -0.39 5.68
C VAL A 46 -8.12 0.15 4.67
N LEU A 47 -6.83 -0.03 4.97
CA LEU A 47 -5.77 0.04 3.98
C LEU A 47 -5.53 -1.35 3.40
N SER A 48 -5.90 -1.56 2.14
CA SER A 48 -5.53 -2.75 1.39
C SER A 48 -4.13 -2.54 0.80
N LEU A 49 -3.10 -3.01 1.50
CA LEU A 49 -1.70 -2.92 1.09
C LEU A 49 -1.38 -4.04 0.08
N ARG A 50 -0.60 -3.76 -0.96
CA ARG A 50 -0.17 -4.77 -1.93
C ARG A 50 0.70 -5.85 -1.27
N GLU A 51 0.41 -7.12 -1.51
CA GLU A 51 1.30 -8.22 -1.13
C GLU A 51 2.51 -8.26 -2.07
N VAL A 52 3.71 -8.12 -1.50
CA VAL A 52 4.99 -8.08 -2.22
C VAL A 52 6.06 -8.97 -1.58
N GLY A 53 5.68 -9.80 -0.61
CA GLY A 53 6.54 -10.74 0.10
C GLY A 53 7.26 -10.14 1.32
N LEU A 54 6.70 -9.13 2.00
CA LEU A 54 7.27 -8.61 3.25
C LEU A 54 7.12 -9.64 4.37
N THR A 55 8.19 -10.08 5.01
CA THR A 55 8.15 -11.20 5.98
C THR A 55 7.88 -10.79 7.43
N TYR A 56 7.94 -9.50 7.75
CA TYR A 56 7.87 -9.00 9.12
C TYR A 56 6.50 -8.43 9.53
N LEU A 57 5.51 -8.47 8.63
CA LEU A 57 4.17 -7.97 8.96
C LEU A 57 3.53 -8.84 10.06
N PRO A 58 2.73 -8.24 10.96
CA PRO A 58 2.11 -8.97 12.07
C PRO A 58 1.30 -10.20 11.62
N ASP A 59 1.36 -11.26 12.43
CA ASP A 59 0.70 -12.54 12.13
C ASP A 59 -0.83 -12.46 12.15
N HIS A 60 -1.41 -11.43 12.79
CA HIS A 60 -2.86 -11.23 12.81
C HIS A 60 -3.41 -10.71 11.48
N LEU A 61 -2.55 -10.20 10.59
CA LEU A 61 -2.98 -9.71 9.28
C LEU A 61 -3.23 -10.88 8.33
N LYS A 62 -4.38 -10.85 7.67
CA LYS A 62 -4.75 -11.87 6.69
C LYS A 62 -3.98 -11.68 5.39
N ARG A 63 -2.95 -12.50 5.16
CA ARG A 63 -2.24 -12.55 3.89
C ARG A 63 -3.02 -13.33 2.83
N PRO A 64 -3.00 -12.90 1.56
CA PRO A 64 -3.56 -13.68 0.47
C PRO A 64 -2.72 -14.95 0.24
N SER A 65 -3.38 -16.01 -0.22
CA SER A 65 -2.71 -17.24 -0.63
C SER A 65 -2.13 -17.11 -2.05
N PRO A 66 -1.07 -17.87 -2.39
CA PRO A 66 -0.62 -17.98 -3.77
C PRO A 66 -1.76 -18.47 -4.67
N GLY A 67 -2.18 -17.64 -5.63
CA GLY A 67 -3.29 -17.95 -6.55
C GLY A 67 -4.62 -17.25 -6.23
N ASP A 68 -4.72 -16.56 -5.10
CA ASP A 68 -5.88 -15.70 -4.83
C ASP A 68 -5.97 -14.58 -5.87
N SER A 69 -7.18 -14.28 -6.31
CA SER A 69 -7.43 -13.18 -7.26
C SER A 69 -7.19 -11.80 -6.64
N ILE A 70 -7.21 -11.73 -5.30
CA ILE A 70 -6.94 -10.54 -4.49
C ILE A 70 -5.56 -10.77 -3.87
N GLN A 71 -4.62 -9.88 -4.15
CA GLN A 71 -3.23 -9.96 -3.70
C GLN A 71 -2.91 -8.78 -2.79
N GLU A 72 -3.84 -8.47 -1.89
CA GLU A 72 -3.77 -7.37 -0.96
C GLU A 72 -4.00 -7.84 0.47
N ILE A 73 -3.25 -7.23 1.38
CA ILE A 73 -3.29 -7.46 2.82
C ILE A 73 -4.16 -6.36 3.41
N PRO A 74 -5.35 -6.67 3.96
CA PRO A 74 -6.20 -5.69 4.61
C PRO A 74 -5.60 -5.33 5.98
N ILE A 75 -5.30 -4.05 6.17
CA ILE A 75 -4.83 -3.47 7.43
C ILE A 75 -6.00 -2.68 8.04
N PRO A 76 -6.50 -3.05 9.22
CA PRO A 76 -7.57 -2.33 9.90
C PRO A 76 -7.07 -0.98 10.41
N LEU A 77 -8.00 -0.03 10.58
CA LEU A 77 -7.68 1.30 11.11
C LEU A 77 -7.01 1.24 12.49
N ASP A 78 -7.33 0.22 13.30
CA ASP A 78 -6.74 0.01 14.64
C ASP A 78 -5.20 -0.11 14.60
N ASP A 79 -4.64 -0.58 13.48
CA ASP A 79 -3.20 -0.72 13.28
C ASP A 79 -2.54 0.54 12.67
N CYS A 80 -3.29 1.61 12.40
CA CYS A 80 -2.75 2.77 11.67
C CYS A 80 -1.58 3.45 12.39
N HIS A 81 -1.52 3.41 13.72
CA HIS A 81 -0.44 4.00 14.50
C HIS A 81 0.67 3.01 14.86
N CYS A 82 0.65 1.79 14.33
CA CYS A 82 1.71 0.84 14.59
C CYS A 82 3.03 1.27 13.93
N LEU A 83 4.14 1.15 14.68
CA LEU A 83 5.47 1.58 14.22
C LEU A 83 5.96 0.88 12.95
N TRP A 84 5.46 -0.33 12.67
CA TRP A 84 5.84 -1.10 11.48
C TRP A 84 5.18 -0.59 10.20
N LEU A 85 4.06 0.15 10.30
CA LEU A 85 3.24 0.49 9.14
C LEU A 85 3.96 1.43 8.15
N PRO A 86 4.59 2.55 8.56
CA PRO A 86 5.30 3.40 7.61
C PRO A 86 6.40 2.65 6.86
N GLN A 87 7.15 1.79 7.57
CA GLN A 87 8.17 0.94 6.96
C GLN A 87 7.56 -0.04 5.94
N ALA A 88 6.43 -0.67 6.27
CA ALA A 88 5.74 -1.57 5.36
C ALA A 88 5.26 -0.86 4.08
N VAL A 89 4.79 0.38 4.19
CA VAL A 89 4.38 1.18 3.04
C VAL A 89 5.58 1.54 2.16
N GLN A 90 6.69 1.98 2.75
CA GLN A 90 7.92 2.32 2.03
C GLN A 90 8.53 1.08 1.34
N ASP A 91 8.68 -0.03 2.06
CA ASP A 91 9.22 -1.28 1.52
C ASP A 91 8.33 -1.82 0.40
N THR A 92 7.01 -1.65 0.51
CA THR A 92 6.08 -1.99 -0.57
C THR A 92 6.37 -1.17 -1.82
N ALA A 93 6.59 0.14 -1.69
CA ALA A 93 6.96 0.98 -2.82
C ALA A 93 8.30 0.54 -3.45
N ASP A 94 9.30 0.26 -2.63
CA ASP A 94 10.63 -0.16 -3.11
C ASP A 94 10.56 -1.49 -3.87
N ARG A 95 9.86 -2.49 -3.33
CA ARG A 95 9.61 -3.77 -4.02
C ARG A 95 8.82 -3.58 -5.31
N ARG A 96 7.79 -2.73 -5.33
CA ARG A 96 7.01 -2.42 -6.54
C ARG A 96 7.88 -1.77 -7.61
N LYS A 97 8.77 -0.86 -7.22
CA LYS A 97 9.75 -0.22 -8.12
C LYS A 97 10.74 -1.23 -8.69
N GLU A 98 11.22 -2.18 -7.89
CA GLU A 98 12.09 -3.26 -8.34
C GLU A 98 11.40 -4.21 -9.32
N GLN A 99 10.16 -4.61 -9.04
CA GLN A 99 9.36 -5.45 -9.93
C GLN A 99 8.99 -4.74 -11.25
N GLY A 100 8.78 -3.42 -11.19
CA GLY A 100 8.53 -2.58 -12.37
C GLY A 100 9.73 -2.45 -13.30
N LYS A 101 10.95 -2.68 -12.81
CA LYS A 101 12.20 -2.68 -13.59
C LYS A 101 12.46 -3.99 -14.36
N GLY A 102 11.41 -4.75 -14.68
CA GLY A 102 11.48 -5.87 -15.63
C GLY A 102 12.12 -5.44 -16.97
N PRO A 103 12.61 -6.39 -17.79
CA PRO A 103 13.79 -6.26 -18.68
C PRO A 103 13.81 -5.16 -19.75
N HIS A 104 12.77 -4.34 -19.87
CA HIS A 104 12.67 -3.29 -20.89
C HIS A 104 13.55 -2.06 -20.65
N GLU A 105 14.05 -1.81 -19.43
CA GLU A 105 14.96 -0.69 -19.15
C GLU A 105 16.46 -0.99 -19.37
N ARG A 106 16.82 -2.19 -19.86
CA ARG A 106 18.23 -2.53 -20.18
C ARG A 106 18.67 -2.18 -21.62
N LYS A 107 17.81 -1.59 -22.46
CA LYS A 107 18.21 -1.17 -23.81
C LYS A 107 17.98 0.33 -24.02
N SER A 108 18.96 1.12 -23.61
CA SER A 108 19.24 2.44 -24.21
C SER A 108 20.69 2.82 -23.93
N ARG A 109 21.62 2.02 -24.47
CA ARG A 109 22.95 2.47 -24.89
C ARG A 109 23.34 1.66 -26.12
N GLY A 110 23.54 2.37 -27.23
CA GLY A 110 23.81 1.85 -28.55
C GLY A 110 23.31 2.85 -29.57
#